data_AF-A0A7K3S3Y3-F1
#
_entry.id   AF-A0A7K3S3Y3-F1
#
_cell.length_a   1.000
_cell.length_b   1.000
_cell.length_c   1.000
_cell.angle_alpha   90.00
_cell.angle_beta   90.00
_cell.angle_gamma   90.00
#
_symmetry.space_group_name_H-M   'P 1'
#
loop_
_entity.id
_entity.type
_entity.pdbx_description
1 polymer ?
#
loop_
_entity_poly.entity_id
_entity_poly.type
_entity_poly.pdbx_seq_one_letter_code
_entity_poly.pdbx_strand_id
1 'polypeptide(L)'
;VPGKHGAAPTAYETVAVLIGDKPGELAAIFADAGRAGVNIEDVRIEHATGQQAGLVQIMVEPSAAPVLGAALQERGWSIRG
;
A
#
# COMPACT_ATOMS: atom_id res chain seq x y z
N VAL A 1 -6.61 -3.03 18.42
CA VAL A 1 -6.51 -2.23 17.18
C VAL A 1 -7.89 -1.65 16.93
N PRO A 2 -8.11 -0.33 17.05
CA PRO A 2 -9.47 0.18 17.17
C PRO A 2 -10.12 0.29 15.80
N GLY A 3 -10.91 -0.74 15.48
CA GLY A 3 -12.12 -0.55 14.71
C GLY A 3 -13.03 0.41 15.46
N LYS A 4 -13.38 1.51 14.80
CA LYS A 4 -14.46 2.39 15.24
C LYS A 4 -15.42 2.49 14.07
N HIS A 5 -16.66 2.13 14.40
CA HIS A 5 -17.87 2.04 13.58
C HIS A 5 -18.06 0.66 12.92
N GLY A 6 -19.08 -0.05 13.42
CA GLY A 6 -19.66 -1.24 12.81
C GLY A 6 -20.38 -0.91 11.50
N ALA A 7 -19.64 -0.44 10.51
CA ALA A 7 -20.07 -0.43 9.13
C ALA A 7 -19.97 -1.87 8.58
N ALA A 8 -20.76 -2.16 7.53
CA ALA A 8 -20.63 -3.37 6.72
C ALA A 8 -19.16 -3.59 6.32
N PRO A 9 -18.72 -4.81 5.94
CA PRO A 9 -17.33 -5.04 5.54
C PRO A 9 -16.92 -3.95 4.56
N THR A 10 -16.02 -3.06 4.98
CA THR A 10 -15.55 -2.00 4.10
C THR A 10 -14.89 -2.71 2.94
N ALA A 11 -15.45 -2.55 1.74
CA ALA A 11 -14.79 -3.04 0.54
C ALA A 11 -13.52 -2.19 0.41
N TYR A 12 -12.36 -2.81 0.65
CA TYR A 12 -11.08 -2.17 0.41
C TYR A 12 -10.57 -2.58 -0.96
N GLU A 13 -9.92 -1.64 -1.64
CA GLU A 13 -9.13 -1.91 -2.83
C GLU A 13 -7.66 -2.04 -2.46
N THR A 14 -6.94 -2.86 -3.21
CA THR A 14 -5.53 -3.15 -2.95
C THR A 14 -4.63 -2.47 -3.97
N VAL A 15 -3.65 -1.70 -3.49
CA VAL A 15 -2.51 -1.24 -4.29
C VAL A 15 -1.29 -2.07 -3.90
N ALA A 16 -0.82 -2.90 -4.82
CA ALA A 16 0.29 -3.82 -4.58
C ALA A 16 1.61 -3.20 -5.04
N VAL A 17 2.56 -3.02 -4.12
CA VAL A 17 3.86 -2.37 -4.33
C VAL A 17 4.98 -3.40 -4.17
N LEU A 18 5.85 -3.51 -5.16
CA LEU A 18 7.08 -4.28 -5.03
C LEU A 18 8.13 -3.44 -4.29
N ILE A 19 8.75 -4.03 -3.27
CA ILE A 19 9.87 -3.44 -2.53
C ILE A 19 11.12 -4.31 -2.70
N GLY A 20 12.29 -3.66 -2.64
CA GLY A 20 13.56 -4.36 -2.60
C GLY A 20 13.93 -4.82 -1.19
N ASP A 21 15.24 -4.81 -0.93
CA ASP A 21 15.87 -5.15 0.34
C ASP A 21 16.49 -3.92 1.04
N LYS A 22 16.09 -2.71 0.65
CA LYS A 22 16.69 -1.48 1.19
C LYS A 22 16.02 -1.10 2.52
N PRO A 23 16.82 -0.77 3.55
CA PRO A 23 16.27 -0.25 4.80
C PRO A 23 15.39 0.99 4.56
N GLY A 24 14.20 0.99 5.17
CA GLY A 24 13.29 2.14 5.17
C GLY A 24 12.28 2.20 4.02
N GLU A 25 12.25 1.25 3.09
CA GLU A 25 11.30 1.27 1.96
C GLU A 25 9.83 1.30 2.42
N LEU A 26 9.46 0.52 3.44
CA LEU A 26 8.11 0.56 4.02
C LEU A 26 7.74 1.95 4.55
N ALA A 27 8.67 2.61 5.25
CA ALA A 27 8.45 3.96 5.76
C ALA A 27 8.31 4.98 4.61
N ALA A 28 9.09 4.82 3.55
CA ALA A 28 9.02 5.67 2.37
C ALA A 28 7.67 5.54 1.64
N ILE A 29 7.18 4.30 1.45
CA ILE A 29 5.84 4.03 0.89
C ILE A 29 4.75 4.74 1.70
N PHE A 30 4.76 4.58 3.03
CA PHE A 30 3.73 5.21 3.87
C PHE A 30 3.81 6.73 3.86
N ALA A 31 5.03 7.29 3.80
CA ALA A 31 5.22 8.73 3.67
C ALA A 31 4.69 9.25 2.32
N ASP A 32 4.84 8.48 1.24
CA ASP A 32 4.28 8.83 -0.07
C ASP A 32 2.76 8.74 -0.11
N ALA A 33 2.16 7.73 0.52
CA ALA A 33 0.71 7.65 0.69
C ALA A 33 0.17 8.86 1.47
N GLY A 34 0.84 9.25 2.55
CA GLY A 34 0.51 10.45 3.32
C GLY A 34 0.64 11.74 2.51
N ARG A 35 1.68 11.87 1.66
CA ARG A 35 1.83 13.00 0.73
C ARG A 35 0.74 13.05 -0.32
N ALA A 36 0.20 11.90 -0.73
CA ALA A 36 -0.95 11.81 -1.64
C ALA A 36 -2.30 12.09 -0.94
N GLY A 37 -2.31 12.28 0.39
CA GLY A 37 -3.53 12.47 1.17
C GLY A 37 -4.41 11.22 1.26
N VAL A 38 -3.83 10.04 1.03
CA VAL A 38 -4.57 8.77 1.06
C VAL A 38 -4.40 8.11 2.43
N ASN A 39 -5.53 7.76 3.05
CA ASN A 39 -5.52 6.96 4.27
C ASN A 39 -5.25 5.49 3.93
N ILE A 40 -4.39 4.85 4.73
CA ILE A 40 -4.14 3.40 4.65
C ILE A 40 -5.03 2.73 5.69
N GLU A 41 -5.84 1.78 5.24
CA GLU A 41 -6.79 1.06 6.09
C GLU A 41 -6.19 -0.22 6.66
N ASP A 42 -5.36 -0.90 5.87
CA ASP A 42 -4.62 -2.09 6.29
C ASP A 42 -3.39 -2.31 5.40
N VAL A 43 -2.44 -3.12 5.86
CA VAL A 43 -1.22 -3.47 5.13
C VAL A 43 -0.90 -4.95 5.29
N ARG A 44 -0.59 -5.63 4.18
CA ARG A 44 -0.03 -6.98 4.19
C ARG A 44 1.32 -7.00 3.50
N ILE A 45 2.24 -7.80 4.03
CA ILE A 45 3.58 -7.95 3.50
C ILE A 45 3.79 -9.43 3.18
N GLU A 46 4.05 -9.72 1.92
CA GLU A 46 4.36 -11.05 1.44
C GLU A 46 5.85 -11.12 1.06
N HIS A 47 6.53 -12.15 1.57
CA HIS A 47 7.88 -12.51 1.14
C HIS A 47 7.81 -13.89 0.51
N ALA A 48 8.02 -13.99 -0.81
CA ALA A 48 8.19 -15.28 -1.45
C ALA A 48 9.59 -15.81 -1.12
N THR A 49 9.67 -16.99 -0.51
CA THR A 49 10.94 -17.68 -0.26
C THR A 49 11.67 -17.88 -1.60
N GLY A 50 12.78 -17.16 -1.81
CA GLY A 50 13.60 -17.25 -3.03
C GLY A 50 13.51 -16.05 -3.99
N GLN A 51 12.76 -14.99 -3.67
CA GLN A 51 12.82 -13.70 -4.38
C GLN A 51 13.44 -12.64 -3.46
N GLN A 52 14.33 -11.81 -4.00
CA GLN A 52 14.93 -10.69 -3.26
C GLN A 52 13.97 -9.50 -3.08
N ALA A 53 12.77 -9.56 -3.67
CA ALA A 53 11.76 -8.52 -3.58
C ALA A 53 10.58 -8.95 -2.69
N GLY A 54 10.16 -8.06 -1.80
CA GLY A 54 8.92 -8.18 -1.05
C GLY A 54 7.74 -7.58 -1.81
N LEU A 55 6.53 -8.03 -1.50
CA LEU A 55 5.29 -7.43 -1.99
C LEU A 55 4.53 -6.84 -0.81
N VAL A 56 4.22 -5.55 -0.91
CA VAL A 56 3.40 -4.82 0.07
C VAL A 56 2.04 -4.56 -0.55
N GLN A 57 1.00 -5.14 0.03
CA GLN A 57 -0.38 -4.85 -0.32
C GLN A 57 -0.90 -3.76 0.61
N ILE A 58 -1.23 -2.61 0.04
CA ILE A 58 -1.81 -1.48 0.76
C ILE A 58 -3.30 -1.47 0.48
N MET A 59 -4.11 -1.63 1.52
CA MET A 59 -5.56 -1.63 1.42
C MET A 59 -6.09 -0.23 1.73
N VAL A 60 -6.91 0.30 0.84
CA VAL A 60 -7.47 1.66 0.92
C VAL A 60 -8.95 1.67 0.53
N GLU A 61 -9.63 2.78 0.81
CA GLU A 61 -10.96 3.06 0.24
C GLU A 61 -10.94 2.93 -1.30
N PRO A 62 -11.96 2.33 -1.95
CA PRO A 62 -11.94 2.06 -3.39
C PRO A 62 -11.70 3.30 -4.27
N SER A 63 -12.24 4.44 -3.84
CA SER A 63 -12.06 5.73 -4.53
C SER A 63 -10.63 6.27 -4.45
N ALA A 64 -9.84 5.83 -3.46
CA ALA A 64 -8.48 6.28 -3.22
C ALA A 64 -7.42 5.42 -3.96
N ALA A 65 -7.76 4.18 -4.35
CA ALA A 65 -6.81 3.28 -5.00
C ALA A 65 -6.20 3.84 -6.30
N PRO A 66 -6.96 4.47 -7.22
CA PRO A 66 -6.36 5.09 -8.41
C PRO A 66 -5.41 6.23 -8.08
N VAL A 67 -5.74 7.05 -7.07
CA VAL A 67 -4.92 8.19 -6.63
C VAL A 67 -3.61 7.70 -6.03
N LEU A 68 -3.69 6.70 -5.13
CA LEU A 68 -2.51 6.12 -4.51
C LEU A 68 -1.61 5.43 -5.54
N GLY A 69 -2.19 4.62 -6.44
CA GLY A 69 -1.46 3.94 -7.50
C GLY A 69 -0.67 4.91 -8.37
N ALA A 70 -1.32 5.98 -8.85
CA ALA A 70 -0.67 7.02 -9.65
C ALA A 70 0.44 7.73 -8.87
N ALA A 71 0.17 8.17 -7.63
CA ALA A 71 1.14 8.89 -6.82
C ALA A 71 2.39 8.04 -6.51
N LEU A 72 2.23 6.75 -6.28
CA LEU A 72 3.36 5.84 -6.04
C LEU A 72 4.14 5.59 -7.34
N GLN A 73 3.47 5.39 -8.48
CA GLN A 73 4.14 5.24 -9.79
C GLN A 73 4.95 6.49 -10.16
N GLU A 74 4.39 7.69 -9.98
CA GLU A 74 5.06 8.97 -10.23
C GLU A 74 6.35 9.13 -9.41
N ARG A 75 6.43 8.46 -8.26
CA ARG A 75 7.57 8.48 -7.34
C ARG A 75 8.54 7.32 -7.55
N GLY A 76 8.32 6.52 -8.60
CA GLY A 76 9.21 5.44 -9.01
C GLY A 76 8.94 4.10 -8.35
N TRP A 77 7.84 3.95 -7.61
CA TRP A 77 7.45 2.65 -7.06
C TRP A 77 6.95 1.72 -8.17
N SER A 78 7.34 0.46 -8.08
CA SER A 78 6.85 -0.59 -8.97
C SER A 78 5.50 -1.10 -8.47
N ILE A 79 4.42 -0.78 -9.17
CA ILE A 79 3.07 -1.28 -8.86
C ILE A 79 2.80 -2.56 -9.64
N ARG A 80 2.21 -3.54 -8.96
CA ARG A 80 1.72 -4.78 -9.57
C ARG A 80 0.22 -4.66 -9.82
N GLY A 81 -0.17 -4.80 -11.09
CA GLY A 81 -1.57 -4.81 -11.54
C GLY A 81 -2.21 -6.19 -11.44
#